data_AF-A0A920ITQ2-F1
#
_entry.id   AF-A0A920ITQ2-F1
#
_cell.length_a   1.000
_cell.length_b   1.000
_cell.length_c   1.000
_cell.angle_alpha   90.00
_cell.angle_beta   90.00
_cell.angle_gamma   90.00
#
_symmetry.space_group_name_H-M   'P 1'
#
loop_
_entity.id
_entity.type
_entity.pdbx_description
1 polymer ?
#
loop_
_entity_poly.entity_id
_entity_poly.type
_entity_poly.pdbx_seq_one_letter_code
_entity_poly.pdbx_strand_id
1 'polypeptide(L)'
;MTIDCLKNNVPDSLPGITFLSGGQTELEATEHLNAMNQIGGFQWKLSFSYGRALQQSALKAWQGLSSNKEAAQQAFSHRAKMNKLAALGQWNKELETK
;
A
#
# COMPACT_ATOMS: atom_id res chain seq x y z
N MET A 1 -8.22 -15.78 3.86
CA MET A 1 -8.38 -15.35 5.27
C MET A 1 -8.82 -13.88 5.42
N THR A 2 -8.05 -12.87 4.99
CA THR A 2 -8.47 -11.45 5.17
C THR A 2 -9.78 -11.13 4.47
N ILE A 3 -9.90 -11.45 3.17
CA ILE A 3 -11.13 -11.22 2.40
C ILE A 3 -12.32 -12.00 2.99
N ASP A 4 -12.12 -13.26 3.39
CA ASP A 4 -13.19 -14.08 3.99
C ASP A 4 -13.70 -13.46 5.29
N CYS A 5 -12.79 -12.97 6.13
CA CYS A 5 -13.14 -12.26 7.36
C CYS A 5 -13.97 -11.01 7.06
N LEU A 6 -13.57 -10.21 6.07
CA LEU A 6 -14.31 -9.00 5.68
C LEU A 6 -15.69 -9.34 5.12
N LYS A 7 -15.79 -10.33 4.23
CA LYS A 7 -17.07 -10.79 3.67
C LYS A 7 -18.06 -11.25 4.75
N ASN A 8 -17.56 -11.85 5.83
CA ASN A 8 -18.39 -12.34 6.92
C ASN A 8 -18.81 -11.24 7.91
N ASN A 9 -18.14 -10.08 7.95
CA ASN A 9 -18.29 -9.12 9.05
C ASN A 9 -18.49 -7.66 8.62
N VAL A 10 -18.24 -7.32 7.37
CA VAL A 10 -18.41 -5.97 6.84
C VAL A 10 -19.66 -5.94 5.95
N PRO A 11 -20.57 -4.97 6.11
CA PRO A 11 -21.74 -4.84 5.26
C PRO A 11 -21.39 -4.27 3.89
N ASP A 12 -22.02 -4.78 2.82
CA ASP A 12 -21.80 -4.34 1.43
C ASP A 12 -22.07 -2.84 1.18
N SER A 13 -22.83 -2.18 2.06
CA SER A 13 -23.13 -0.75 1.98
C SER A 13 -21.94 0.16 2.32
N LEU A 14 -20.88 -0.37 2.94
CA LEU A 14 -19.67 0.41 3.20
C LEU A 14 -19.00 0.79 1.85
N PRO A 15 -18.46 2.01 1.69
CA PRO A 15 -17.82 2.39 0.42
C PRO A 15 -16.42 1.80 0.25
N GLY A 16 -15.68 1.56 1.34
CA GLY A 16 -14.32 1.05 1.25
C GLY A 16 -13.62 0.84 2.59
N ILE A 17 -12.50 0.14 2.51
CA ILE A 17 -11.66 -0.26 3.63
C ILE A 17 -10.22 0.14 3.32
N THR A 18 -9.58 0.85 4.25
CA THR A 18 -8.18 1.23 4.15
C THR A 18 -7.36 0.45 5.17
N PHE A 19 -6.45 -0.40 4.71
CA PHE A 19 -5.64 -1.24 5.60
C PHE A 19 -4.52 -0.44 6.27
N LEU A 20 -4.20 -0.81 7.52
CA LEU A 20 -2.95 -0.46 8.17
C LEU A 20 -1.85 -1.44 7.75
N SER A 21 -0.59 -1.01 7.74
CA SER A 21 0.54 -1.90 7.38
C SER A 21 1.01 -2.81 8.51
N GLY A 22 0.69 -2.48 9.78
CA GLY A 22 0.81 -3.39 10.92
C GLY A 22 2.22 -3.86 11.31
N GLY A 23 3.28 -3.39 10.65
CA GLY A 23 4.66 -3.87 10.87
C GLY A 23 5.20 -4.73 9.74
N GLN A 24 4.40 -4.97 8.70
CA GLN A 24 4.88 -5.50 7.43
C GLN A 24 5.93 -4.57 6.82
N THR A 25 6.81 -5.16 6.02
CA THR A 25 7.69 -4.41 5.14
C THR A 25 6.89 -3.62 4.10
N GLU A 26 7.52 -2.62 3.47
CA GLU A 26 6.89 -1.82 2.40
C GLU A 26 6.42 -2.69 1.22
N LEU A 27 7.20 -3.73 0.90
CA LEU A 27 6.90 -4.64 -0.21
C LEU A 27 5.73 -5.56 0.13
N GLU A 28 5.75 -6.22 1.30
CA GLU A 28 4.67 -7.11 1.74
C GLU A 28 3.33 -6.37 1.81
N ALA A 29 3.32 -5.15 2.36
CA ALA A 29 2.08 -4.36 2.46
C ALA A 29 1.50 -3.99 1.09
N THR A 30 2.35 -3.79 0.09
CA THR A 30 1.96 -3.53 -1.30
C THR A 30 1.44 -4.81 -1.96
N GLU A 31 2.19 -5.90 -1.84
CA GLU A 31 1.87 -7.21 -2.42
C GLU A 31 0.54 -7.76 -1.89
N HIS A 32 0.32 -7.73 -0.58
CA HIS A 32 -0.92 -8.19 0.02
C HIS A 32 -2.14 -7.35 -0.42
N LEU A 33 -2.01 -6.02 -0.47
CA LEU A 33 -3.08 -5.16 -0.98
C LEU A 33 -3.41 -5.46 -2.44
N ASN A 34 -2.37 -5.70 -3.26
CA ASN A 34 -2.54 -6.05 -4.66
C ASN A 34 -3.26 -7.38 -4.83
N ALA A 35 -2.81 -8.43 -4.13
CA ALA A 35 -3.43 -9.74 -4.18
C ALA A 35 -4.90 -9.71 -3.76
N MET A 36 -5.23 -8.94 -2.72
CA MET A 36 -6.62 -8.73 -2.29
C MET A 36 -7.48 -8.06 -3.37
N ASN A 37 -6.97 -7.02 -4.03
CA ASN A 37 -7.69 -6.35 -5.13
C ASN A 37 -7.82 -7.22 -6.38
N GLN A 38 -6.89 -8.15 -6.63
CA GLN A 38 -6.99 -9.11 -7.73
C GLN A 38 -8.02 -10.22 -7.50
N ILE A 39 -8.28 -10.60 -6.23
CA ILE A 39 -9.32 -11.57 -5.88
C ILE A 39 -10.71 -11.03 -6.24
N GLY A 40 -11.00 -9.78 -5.89
CA GLY A 40 -12.29 -9.14 -6.17
C GLY A 40 -13.52 -9.86 -5.60
N GLY A 41 -14.68 -9.62 -6.21
CA GLY A 41 -15.94 -10.25 -5.81
C GLY A 41 -16.51 -9.74 -4.48
N PHE A 42 -16.36 -8.44 -4.22
CA PHE A 42 -16.93 -7.69 -3.10
C PHE A 42 -17.25 -6.25 -3.55
N GLN A 43 -18.19 -5.58 -2.87
CA GLN A 43 -18.66 -4.24 -3.27
C GLN A 43 -17.76 -3.10 -2.77
N TRP A 44 -16.94 -3.36 -1.74
CA TRP A 44 -16.03 -2.38 -1.17
C TRP A 44 -14.86 -2.05 -2.09
N LYS A 45 -14.34 -0.83 -1.96
CA LYS A 45 -12.98 -0.53 -2.41
C LYS A 45 -11.96 -0.92 -1.33
N LEU A 46 -10.86 -1.54 -1.74
CA LEU A 46 -9.73 -1.82 -0.85
C LEU A 46 -8.58 -0.89 -1.17
N SER A 47 -8.10 -0.16 -0.16
CA SER A 47 -7.00 0.79 -0.30
C SER A 47 -6.09 0.75 0.93
N PHE A 48 -5.17 1.69 1.05
CA PHE A 48 -4.16 1.75 2.10
C PHE A 48 -4.31 3.01 2.96
N SER A 49 -4.06 2.84 4.26
CA SER A 49 -3.81 3.90 5.23
C SER A 49 -2.50 3.56 5.96
N TYR A 50 -1.39 3.72 5.23
CA TYR A 50 -0.07 3.27 5.67
C TYR A 50 0.77 4.40 6.24
N GLY A 51 1.34 4.17 7.43
CA GLY A 51 2.42 4.99 7.99
C GLY A 51 3.78 4.44 7.55
N ARG A 52 4.29 3.47 8.31
CA ARG A 52 5.61 2.85 8.07
C ARG A 52 5.80 2.35 6.64
N ALA A 53 4.83 1.62 6.07
CA ALA A 53 4.95 1.06 4.72
C ALA A 53 4.97 2.12 3.58
N LEU A 54 4.68 3.39 3.91
CA LEU A 54 4.73 4.50 2.96
C LEU A 54 5.93 5.43 3.20
N GLN A 55 6.39 5.56 4.45
CA GLN A 55 7.37 6.55 4.86
C GLN A 55 8.76 5.99 5.15
N GLN A 56 8.92 4.68 5.37
CA GLN A 56 10.16 4.11 5.89
C GLN A 56 11.37 4.38 4.98
N SER A 57 11.24 4.18 3.66
CA SER A 57 12.29 4.47 2.68
C SER A 57 12.55 5.97 2.54
N ALA A 58 11.50 6.80 2.61
CA ALA A 58 11.65 8.26 2.55
C ALA A 58 12.42 8.81 3.75
N LEU A 59 12.12 8.34 4.96
CA LEU A 59 12.84 8.71 6.18
C LEU A 59 14.31 8.29 6.14
N LYS A 60 14.59 7.08 5.64
CA LYS A 60 15.97 6.59 5.45
C LYS A 60 16.74 7.42 4.43
N ALA A 61 16.12 7.81 3.33
CA ALA A 61 16.74 8.66 2.32
C ALA A 61 16.98 10.08 2.85
N TRP A 62 16.05 10.62 3.64
CA TRP A 62 16.14 11.98 4.16
C TRP A 62 17.28 12.17 5.16
N GLN A 63 17.44 11.24 6.11
CA GLN A 63 18.45 11.33 7.20
C GLN A 63 18.37 12.61 8.05
N GLY A 64 17.26 13.37 7.99
CA GLY A 64 17.13 14.66 8.66
C GLY A 64 17.86 15.82 7.97
N LEU A 65 18.45 15.61 6.78
CA LEU A 65 19.23 16.62 6.07
C LEU A 65 18.39 17.32 5.01
N SER A 66 18.37 18.66 5.03
CA SER A 66 17.63 19.45 4.02
C SER A 66 18.13 19.22 2.60
N SER A 67 19.41 18.89 2.43
CA SER A 67 20.02 18.55 1.14
C SER A 67 19.49 17.24 0.52
N ASN A 68 18.83 16.39 1.31
CA ASN A 68 18.31 15.09 0.86
C ASN A 68 16.80 15.12 0.58
N LYS A 69 16.19 16.31 0.55
CA LYS A 69 14.75 16.49 0.37
C LYS A 69 14.25 15.80 -0.90
N GLU A 70 14.94 15.99 -2.02
CA GLU A 70 14.56 15.44 -3.31
C GLU A 70 14.62 13.90 -3.31
N ALA A 71 15.68 13.33 -2.73
CA ALA A 71 15.83 11.87 -2.60
C ALA A 71 14.71 11.26 -1.74
N ALA A 72 14.34 11.92 -0.63
CA ALA A 72 13.22 11.50 0.22
C ALA A 72 11.88 11.57 -0.51
N GLN A 73 11.64 12.64 -1.27
CA GLN A 73 10.43 12.81 -2.08
C GLN A 73 10.32 11.76 -3.18
N GLN A 74 11.43 11.40 -3.84
CA GLN A 74 11.47 10.33 -4.85
C GLN A 74 11.12 8.99 -4.23
N ALA A 75 11.74 8.63 -3.08
CA ALA A 75 11.43 7.40 -2.38
C ALA A 75 9.96 7.33 -1.93
N PHE A 76 9.43 8.42 -1.36
CA PHE A 76 8.01 8.49 -0.97
C PHE A 76 7.08 8.34 -2.18
N SER A 77 7.37 9.06 -3.28
CA SER A 77 6.56 9.03 -4.50
C SER A 77 6.55 7.64 -5.13
N HIS A 78 7.67 6.93 -5.10
CA HIS A 78 7.76 5.54 -5.53
C HIS A 78 6.83 4.64 -4.71
N ARG A 79 6.94 4.67 -3.38
CA ARG A 79 6.04 3.87 -2.50
C ARG A 79 4.58 4.24 -2.68
N ALA A 80 4.25 5.53 -2.83
CA ALA A 80 2.89 5.98 -3.10
C ALA A 80 2.36 5.43 -4.44
N LYS A 81 3.18 5.43 -5.49
CA LYS A 81 2.83 4.88 -6.79
C LYS A 81 2.60 3.36 -6.73
N MET A 82 3.47 2.62 -6.04
CA MET A 82 3.32 1.17 -5.90
C MET A 82 2.04 0.80 -5.14
N ASN A 83 1.77 1.47 -4.02
CA ASN A 83 0.53 1.26 -3.26
C ASN A 83 -0.72 1.69 -4.05
N LYS A 84 -0.65 2.75 -4.87
CA LYS A 84 -1.73 3.13 -5.80
C LYS A 84 -2.01 2.01 -6.80
N LEU A 85 -0.98 1.43 -7.40
CA LEU A 85 -1.13 0.32 -8.35
C LEU A 85 -1.69 -0.93 -7.66
N ALA A 86 -1.26 -1.21 -6.43
CA ALA A 86 -1.81 -2.29 -5.62
C ALA A 86 -3.29 -2.09 -5.28
N ALA A 87 -3.71 -0.85 -4.98
CA ALA A 87 -5.12 -0.51 -4.79
C ALA A 87 -5.98 -0.70 -6.07
N LEU A 88 -5.33 -0.76 -7.25
CA LEU A 88 -5.96 -1.08 -8.53
C LEU A 88 -5.82 -2.55 -8.92
N GLY A 89 -5.11 -3.37 -8.15
CA GLY A 89 -4.77 -4.75 -8.52
C GLY A 89 -3.78 -4.88 -9.68
N GLN A 90 -3.03 -3.82 -9.97
CA GLN A 90 -2.14 -3.67 -11.14
C GLN A 90 -0.65 -3.65 -10.77
N TRP A 91 -0.30 -3.87 -9.51
CA TRP A 91 1.09 -3.94 -9.09
C TRP A 91 1.69 -5.31 -9.43
N ASN A 92 2.97 -5.33 -9.77
CA ASN A 92 3.79 -6.53 -9.82
C ASN A 92 5.23 -6.17 -9.42
N LYS A 93 6.03 -7.19 -9.10
CA LYS A 93 7.38 -7.03 -8.55
C LYS A 93 8.36 -6.35 -9.50
N GLU A 94 8.17 -6.44 -10.81
CA GLU A 94 9.06 -5.82 -11.81
C GLU A 94 8.97 -4.28 -11.81
N LEU A 95 7.87 -3.73 -11.30
CA LEU A 95 7.66 -2.29 -11.17
C LEU A 95 8.48 -1.65 -10.04
N GLU A 96 9.04 -2.47 -9.15
CA GLU A 96 9.90 -2.01 -8.04
C GLU A 96 11.28 -1.53 -8.51
N THR A 97 11.75 -2.07 -9.64
CA THR A 97 13.12 -1.91 -10.17
C THR A 97 13.27 -0.80 -11.21
N LYS A 98 12.29 0.10 -11.32
CA LYS A 98 12.36 1.27 -12.21
C LYS A 98 12.69 2.56 -11.49
#